data_AF-A0A7Y5C0P4-F1
#
_entry.id   AF-A0A7Y5C0P4-F1
#
_cell.length_a   1.000
_cell.length_b   1.000
_cell.length_c   1.000
_cell.angle_alpha   90.00
_cell.angle_beta   90.00
_cell.angle_gamma   90.00
#
_symmetry.space_group_name_H-M   'P 1'
#
loop_
_entity.id
_entity.type
_entity.pdbx_description
1 polymer ?
#
loop_
_entity_poly.entity_id
_entity_poly.type
_entity_poly.pdbx_seq_one_letter_code
_entity_poly.pdbx_strand_id
1 'polypeptide(L)'
;MKSNKLSTAIVVAIAFLGLTACNALKKMAKRANEVNYSVTPNPLEMHGDTIVMNLKGSFPTKYFHKKVKGVVTPVYKYDGGEEKFEPITLKGESVEGNGVTINYEKGGSFSHVAKIPYKPGMGNGELTLSLEGFFKSKSKIFEPVKVADGAIITPLLVQKQDKAILGKDEFKKTHPVSLFSDIHYVVNTSSPVNGDLGKDDIKKVKAGIKTWSKNERIKITEVYAEAYASPEGELSKNDNLANERAEHATKFWAAELKASKIEAGQNKVGKGEDWNGFKNLMTASDIKDKELILRVLEMYADLEKRELEIKNLAATYKEVADKILPKLRRSEIWVKADSLSRPDEEITSLSGSNPSALTAEELLYAATLTNDLSKKESIYKSFVQVYPNDWRGPNNIGFVHLLNNKVNDAKTEFEKASKITKNGIILNNLGVCERLNGNAKAAMDYYKQASGAGPEVGENMGLVYIMWGDYPNAVSGFGSSQTFNAALAQLLNGNPDGALKTIDGSNDKSTAMGHYLKAVIGARKGDNNMVVENLKSATSKDASLKEKAKKDMEFAKLKNNAEFQAAVN
;
A
#
# COMPACT_ATOMS: atom_id res chain seq x y z
N MET A 1 57.92 79.39 61.29
CA MET A 1 56.44 79.42 61.43
C MET A 1 55.83 78.37 60.52
N LYS A 2 54.82 77.67 61.04
CA LYS A 2 54.13 76.50 60.46
C LYS A 2 53.39 76.83 59.16
N SER A 3 53.35 75.92 58.18
CA SER A 3 52.16 75.12 57.81
C SER A 3 52.23 74.50 56.40
N ASN A 4 51.92 73.17 56.34
CA ASN A 4 51.06 72.42 55.39
C ASN A 4 51.12 72.69 53.86
N LYS A 5 50.99 71.72 52.93
CA LYS A 5 50.67 70.28 52.94
C LYS A 5 50.83 69.70 51.51
N LEU A 6 51.12 68.40 51.47
CA LEU A 6 50.75 67.34 50.50
C LEU A 6 51.40 67.23 49.10
N SER A 7 52.00 66.03 48.95
CA SER A 7 52.33 65.17 47.81
C SER A 7 51.41 65.20 46.57
N THR A 8 51.98 64.98 45.37
CA THR A 8 51.87 63.74 44.52
C THR A 8 52.41 64.02 43.09
N ALA A 9 53.39 63.24 42.59
CA ALA A 9 53.64 62.91 41.15
C ALA A 9 54.86 61.97 41.02
N ILE A 10 54.68 60.68 40.70
CA ILE A 10 54.87 60.02 39.37
C ILE A 10 56.34 59.94 38.89
N VAL A 11 56.88 58.71 38.77
CA VAL A 11 57.60 58.12 37.61
C VAL A 11 57.63 56.59 37.79
N VAL A 12 56.77 55.85 37.07
CA VAL A 12 57.06 54.90 35.96
C VAL A 12 58.02 53.73 36.30
N ALA A 13 57.44 52.54 36.41
CA ALA A 13 58.14 51.27 36.16
C ALA A 13 57.44 50.53 35.02
N ILE A 14 58.05 50.70 33.85
CA ILE A 14 58.03 49.96 32.58
C ILE A 14 57.13 48.70 32.53
N ALA A 15 56.14 48.77 31.64
CA ALA A 15 55.33 47.66 31.17
C ALA A 15 56.17 46.66 30.35
N PHE A 16 56.46 45.50 30.94
CA PHE A 16 56.97 44.31 30.23
C PHE A 16 55.87 43.25 30.12
N LEU A 17 54.76 43.56 29.42
CA LEU A 17 53.61 42.64 29.28
C LEU A 17 53.05 42.54 27.84
N GLY A 18 53.88 42.79 26.82
CA GLY A 18 53.42 42.85 25.41
C GLY A 18 53.59 41.59 24.55
N LEU A 19 54.56 40.70 24.84
CA LEU A 19 55.06 39.75 23.83
C LEU A 19 54.57 38.29 23.95
N THR A 20 54.03 37.84 25.09
CA THR A 20 53.66 36.41 25.27
C THR A 20 52.28 36.04 24.68
N ALA A 21 51.37 37.01 24.54
CA ALA A 21 49.99 36.76 24.11
C ALA A 21 49.85 36.31 22.64
N CYS A 22 50.73 36.76 21.74
CA CYS A 22 50.73 36.29 20.34
C CYS A 22 51.38 34.90 20.19
N ASN A 23 52.11 34.41 21.20
CA ASN A 23 52.90 33.19 21.05
C ASN A 23 52.02 31.92 21.14
N ALA A 24 50.98 31.91 21.98
CA ALA A 24 50.11 30.75 22.14
C ALA A 24 49.33 30.41 20.84
N LEU A 25 48.63 31.40 20.27
CA LEU A 25 47.87 31.21 19.02
C LEU A 25 48.80 30.94 17.83
N LYS A 26 49.98 31.58 17.76
CA LYS A 26 51.00 31.28 16.74
C LYS A 26 51.54 29.85 16.86
N LYS A 27 51.79 29.37 18.09
CA LYS A 27 52.27 27.99 18.34
C LYS A 27 51.23 26.95 17.96
N MET A 28 49.95 27.19 18.28
CA MET A 28 48.85 26.33 17.82
C MET A 28 48.78 26.32 16.28
N ALA A 29 48.84 27.49 15.63
CA ALA A 29 48.75 27.57 14.17
C ALA A 29 49.90 26.82 13.46
N LYS A 30 51.12 26.87 14.00
CA LYS A 30 52.28 26.13 13.47
C LYS A 30 52.17 24.61 13.64
N ARG A 31 51.31 24.14 14.55
CA ARG A 31 51.12 22.72 14.88
C ARG A 31 49.74 22.22 14.45
N ALA A 32 49.03 22.96 13.58
CA ALA A 32 47.65 22.66 13.20
C ALA A 32 47.50 21.27 12.56
N ASN A 33 48.55 20.77 11.90
CA ASN A 33 48.64 19.43 11.33
C ASN A 33 48.67 18.30 12.37
N GLU A 34 48.90 18.59 13.65
CA GLU A 34 48.86 17.60 14.73
C GLU A 34 47.44 17.39 15.29
N VAL A 35 46.46 18.18 14.85
CA VAL A 35 45.06 18.05 15.27
C VAL A 35 44.34 17.09 14.33
N ASN A 36 43.75 16.05 14.88
CA ASN A 36 42.97 15.10 14.09
C ASN A 36 41.51 15.50 14.09
N TYR A 37 40.91 15.52 12.90
CA TYR A 37 39.46 15.68 12.71
C TYR A 37 38.92 14.49 11.93
N SER A 38 37.70 14.09 12.27
CA SER A 38 36.95 13.10 11.50
C SER A 38 35.48 13.47 11.47
N VAL A 39 34.84 13.28 10.32
CA VAL A 39 33.40 13.46 10.15
C VAL A 39 32.77 12.13 9.77
N THR A 40 31.60 11.85 10.34
CA THR A 40 30.82 10.65 10.01
C THR A 40 29.35 11.04 9.76
N PRO A 41 28.74 10.57 8.66
CA PRO A 41 29.35 9.84 7.54
C PRO A 41 30.32 10.71 6.70
N ASN A 42 31.16 10.08 5.87
CA ASN A 42 31.99 10.76 4.85
C ASN A 42 32.01 9.90 3.57
N PRO A 43 31.38 10.34 2.46
CA PRO A 43 30.68 11.62 2.25
C PRO A 43 29.51 11.84 3.23
N LEU A 44 29.05 13.09 3.39
CA LEU A 44 27.86 13.38 4.20
C LEU A 44 26.62 12.72 3.57
N GLU A 45 25.53 12.60 4.33
CA GLU A 45 24.28 12.00 3.83
C GLU A 45 23.08 12.91 4.11
N MET A 46 22.18 12.99 3.12
CA MET A 46 20.90 13.67 3.26
C MET A 46 19.84 12.68 3.76
N HIS A 47 19.12 13.07 4.81
CA HIS A 47 17.94 12.38 5.30
C HIS A 47 16.76 13.34 5.38
N GLY A 48 15.67 12.99 4.69
CA GLY A 48 14.55 13.89 4.47
C GLY A 48 15.00 15.17 3.76
N ASP A 49 14.93 16.30 4.46
CA ASP A 49 15.33 17.63 4.00
C ASP A 49 16.59 18.16 4.70
N THR A 50 17.35 17.31 5.41
CA THR A 50 18.51 17.74 6.21
C THR A 50 19.78 16.94 5.93
N ILE A 51 20.92 17.59 6.10
CA ILE A 51 22.24 16.97 6.17
C ILE A 51 22.69 17.04 7.63
N VAL A 52 23.07 15.89 8.20
CA VAL A 52 23.59 15.77 9.56
C VAL A 52 25.06 15.40 9.49
N MET A 53 25.87 16.02 10.35
CA MET A 53 27.27 15.65 10.52
C MET A 53 27.55 15.29 11.97
N ASN A 54 28.41 14.29 12.18
CA ASN A 54 29.06 14.04 13.47
C ASN A 54 30.55 14.37 13.34
N LEU A 55 30.94 15.55 13.83
CA LEU A 55 32.33 16.01 13.87
C LEU A 55 32.98 15.54 15.17
N LYS A 56 34.11 14.83 15.05
CA LYS A 56 35.01 14.54 16.16
C LYS A 56 36.34 15.21 15.92
N GLY A 57 36.97 15.70 16.98
CA GLY A 57 38.33 16.21 16.92
C GLY A 57 39.14 15.86 18.15
N SER A 58 40.45 15.75 18.00
CA SER A 58 41.38 15.48 19.10
C SER A 58 42.64 16.33 18.99
N PHE A 59 43.07 16.84 20.14
CA PHE A 59 44.25 17.68 20.30
C PHE A 59 45.32 16.92 21.07
N PRO A 60 46.59 16.97 20.63
CA PRO A 60 47.68 16.31 21.33
C PRO A 60 48.02 17.02 22.65
N THR A 61 48.86 16.37 23.44
CA THR A 61 49.40 16.95 24.67
C THR A 61 50.14 18.25 24.38
N LYS A 62 50.07 19.18 25.33
CA LYS A 62 50.70 20.51 25.31
C LYS A 62 50.35 21.35 24.08
N TYR A 63 49.18 21.11 23.46
CA TYR A 63 48.68 21.85 22.30
C TYR A 63 47.75 22.99 22.70
N PHE A 64 46.59 22.67 23.27
CA PHE A 64 45.51 23.64 23.53
C PHE A 64 45.77 24.44 24.81
N HIS A 65 46.29 25.66 24.68
CA HIS A 65 46.77 26.43 25.82
C HIS A 65 45.66 26.74 26.85
N LYS A 66 45.98 26.64 28.15
CA LYS A 66 45.02 26.76 29.27
C LYS A 66 44.12 28.01 29.25
N LYS A 67 44.60 29.11 28.66
CA LYS A 67 43.91 30.41 28.55
C LYS A 67 43.33 30.72 27.15
N VAL A 68 43.25 29.73 26.26
CA VAL A 68 42.69 29.88 24.91
C VAL A 68 41.23 29.45 24.91
N LYS A 69 40.38 30.20 24.20
CA LYS A 69 39.06 29.76 23.74
C LYS A 69 39.17 29.50 22.23
N GLY A 70 38.64 28.39 21.75
CA GLY A 70 38.55 28.08 20.33
C GLY A 70 37.09 27.99 19.91
N VAL A 71 36.74 28.55 18.75
CA VAL A 71 35.44 28.36 18.12
C VAL A 71 35.69 27.62 16.82
N VAL A 72 35.10 26.43 16.68
CA VAL A 72 35.17 25.61 15.48
C VAL A 72 33.85 25.73 14.76
N THR A 73 33.87 26.34 13.58
CA THR A 73 32.70 26.57 12.72
C THR A 73 32.82 25.69 11.47
N PRO A 74 32.00 24.64 11.34
CA PRO A 74 31.97 23.81 10.14
C PRO A 74 31.21 24.53 9.03
N VAL A 75 31.86 24.69 7.87
CA VAL A 75 31.36 25.43 6.71
C VAL A 75 31.29 24.50 5.52
N TYR A 76 30.08 24.31 5.00
CA TYR A 76 29.81 23.51 3.82
C TYR A 76 29.78 24.39 2.58
N LYS A 77 30.68 24.17 1.63
CA LYS A 77 30.80 24.94 0.39
C LYS A 77 30.33 24.10 -0.79
N TYR A 78 29.52 24.70 -1.66
CA TYR A 78 28.98 24.05 -2.85
C TYR A 78 28.73 25.09 -3.95
N ASP A 79 28.38 24.63 -5.17
CA ASP A 79 28.21 25.47 -6.37
C ASP A 79 27.07 26.53 -6.28
N GLY A 80 26.37 26.60 -5.13
CA GLY A 80 25.33 27.59 -4.83
C GLY A 80 25.63 28.49 -3.64
N GLY A 81 26.81 28.39 -3.01
CA GLY A 81 27.21 29.23 -1.87
C GLY A 81 27.88 28.48 -0.72
N GLU A 82 27.77 29.04 0.48
CA GLU A 82 28.24 28.42 1.72
C GLU A 82 27.12 28.38 2.78
N GLU A 83 27.02 27.27 3.50
CA GLU A 83 26.19 27.13 4.70
C GLU A 83 27.05 26.81 5.91
N LYS A 84 26.67 27.35 7.06
CA LYS A 84 27.39 27.15 8.32
C LYS A 84 26.58 26.24 9.22
N PHE A 85 27.21 25.18 9.70
CA PHE A 85 26.67 24.42 10.82
C PHE A 85 26.83 25.24 12.10
N GLU A 86 25.99 24.95 13.10
CA GLU A 86 26.16 25.48 14.45
C GLU A 86 27.60 25.24 14.94
N PRO A 87 28.31 26.26 15.44
CA PRO A 87 29.70 26.13 15.87
C PRO A 87 29.81 25.43 17.24
N ILE A 88 30.98 24.85 17.50
CA ILE A 88 31.33 24.34 18.83
C ILE A 88 32.40 25.22 19.48
N THR A 89 32.18 25.57 20.75
CA THR A 89 33.17 26.28 21.58
C THR A 89 34.01 25.28 22.36
N LEU A 90 35.32 25.38 22.19
CA LEU A 90 36.35 24.68 22.95
C LEU A 90 37.02 25.67 23.90
N LYS A 91 37.41 25.22 25.09
CA LYS A 91 38.04 26.09 26.09
C LYS A 91 39.20 25.42 26.79
N GLY A 92 40.23 26.19 27.09
CA GLY A 92 41.30 25.77 27.97
C GLY A 92 40.83 25.79 29.43
N GLU A 93 41.54 25.06 30.27
CA GLU A 93 41.19 24.84 31.69
C GLU A 93 41.07 26.13 32.53
N SER A 94 41.67 27.24 32.08
CA SER A 94 41.65 28.54 32.75
C SER A 94 40.74 29.56 32.06
N VAL A 95 39.86 29.13 31.16
CA VAL A 95 38.84 29.98 30.54
C VAL A 95 37.49 29.74 31.18
N GLU A 96 36.87 30.81 31.68
CA GLU A 96 35.53 30.78 32.26
C GLU A 96 34.44 30.74 31.17
N GLY A 97 33.25 30.25 31.53
CA GLY A 97 32.09 30.14 30.63
C GLY A 97 31.88 28.76 29.99
N ASN A 98 30.94 28.69 29.06
CA ASN A 98 30.49 27.44 28.42
C ASN A 98 31.42 27.00 27.28
N GLY A 99 31.62 25.69 27.15
CA GLY A 99 32.43 25.06 26.10
C GLY A 99 33.07 23.75 26.55
N VAL A 100 33.53 22.95 25.59
CA VAL A 100 34.24 21.69 25.87
C VAL A 100 35.65 22.00 26.35
N THR A 101 35.97 21.56 27.57
CA THR A 101 37.30 21.76 28.15
C THR A 101 38.33 20.84 27.50
N ILE A 102 39.42 21.40 26.96
CA ILE A 102 40.58 20.65 26.45
C ILE A 102 41.76 20.83 27.43
N ASN A 103 42.28 19.71 27.96
CA ASN A 103 43.36 19.74 28.94
C ASN A 103 44.70 20.05 28.24
N TYR A 104 45.50 20.92 28.84
CA TYR A 104 46.78 21.28 28.24
C TYR A 104 47.81 20.14 28.33
N GLU A 105 47.97 19.49 29.48
CA GLU A 105 49.03 18.48 29.67
C GLU A 105 48.68 17.14 29.02
N LYS A 106 47.42 16.73 29.10
CA LYS A 106 46.92 15.42 28.63
C LYS A 106 46.35 15.48 27.20
N GLY A 107 46.16 16.67 26.63
CA GLY A 107 45.39 16.85 25.41
C GLY A 107 43.90 16.67 25.66
N GLY A 108 43.12 16.42 24.62
CA GLY A 108 41.70 16.16 24.78
C GLY A 108 40.95 16.00 23.46
N SER A 109 39.71 15.57 23.55
CA SER A 109 38.84 15.34 22.40
C SER A 109 37.51 16.03 22.56
N PHE A 110 36.83 16.27 21.44
CA PHE A 110 35.46 16.76 21.40
C PHE A 110 34.63 16.00 20.36
N SER A 111 33.32 16.02 20.54
CA SER A 111 32.34 15.55 19.57
C SER A 111 31.28 16.63 19.42
N HIS A 112 30.79 16.83 18.19
CA HIS A 112 29.78 17.82 17.86
C HIS A 112 28.85 17.27 16.79
N VAL A 113 27.55 17.25 17.08
CA VAL A 113 26.53 16.89 16.10
C VAL A 113 25.79 18.16 15.71
N ALA A 114 25.74 18.42 14.42
CA ALA A 114 25.00 19.57 13.88
C ALA A 114 24.32 19.18 12.58
N LYS A 115 23.32 19.98 12.20
CA LYS A 115 22.55 19.79 10.97
C LYS A 115 22.33 21.11 10.25
N ILE A 116 22.19 21.01 8.93
CA ILE A 116 21.73 22.10 8.06
C ILE A 116 20.63 21.58 7.14
N PRO A 117 19.69 22.43 6.69
CA PRO A 117 18.76 22.05 5.63
C PRO A 117 19.51 21.79 4.33
N TYR A 118 19.06 20.81 3.57
CA TYR A 118 19.56 20.57 2.21
C TYR A 118 19.16 21.73 1.30
N LYS A 119 20.09 22.15 0.44
CA LYS A 119 19.85 23.07 -0.67
C LYS A 119 20.34 22.45 -1.98
N PRO A 120 19.67 22.74 -3.11
CA PRO A 120 20.13 22.29 -4.42
C PRO A 120 21.61 22.61 -4.65
N GLY A 121 22.35 21.62 -5.16
CA GLY A 121 23.80 21.72 -5.39
C GLY A 121 24.65 21.12 -4.27
N MET A 122 24.12 20.92 -3.06
CA MET A 122 24.89 20.34 -1.95
C MET A 122 25.36 18.91 -2.18
N GLY A 123 24.83 18.18 -3.17
CA GLY A 123 25.36 16.87 -3.55
C GLY A 123 26.83 16.92 -3.98
N ASN A 124 27.28 18.03 -4.55
CA ASN A 124 28.68 18.26 -4.92
C ASN A 124 29.23 19.46 -4.15
N GLY A 125 29.96 19.19 -3.07
CA GLY A 125 30.51 20.20 -2.18
C GLY A 125 31.66 19.68 -1.33
N GLU A 126 32.09 20.49 -0.38
CA GLU A 126 33.11 20.12 0.60
C GLU A 126 32.79 20.72 1.96
N LEU A 127 33.08 19.94 3.01
CA LEU A 127 33.01 20.41 4.38
C LEU A 127 34.40 20.86 4.83
N THR A 128 34.50 22.11 5.26
CA THR A 128 35.71 22.70 5.83
C THR A 128 35.48 23.15 7.26
N LEU A 129 36.51 23.09 8.11
CA LEU A 129 36.46 23.63 9.47
C LEU A 129 37.18 24.98 9.50
N SER A 130 36.44 26.03 9.86
CA SER A 130 37.01 27.34 10.19
C SER A 130 37.23 27.44 11.69
N LEU A 131 38.48 27.59 12.11
CA LEU A 131 38.82 27.69 13.52
C LEU A 131 39.23 29.12 13.86
N GLU A 132 38.64 29.69 14.89
CA GLU A 132 39.06 30.97 15.48
C GLU A 132 39.49 30.76 16.93
N GLY A 133 40.74 31.10 17.23
CA GLY A 133 41.29 31.03 18.58
C GLY A 133 41.37 32.42 19.21
N PHE A 134 40.96 32.51 20.47
CA PHE A 134 40.99 33.72 21.29
C PHE A 134 41.90 33.52 22.49
N PHE A 135 42.83 34.44 22.71
CA PHE A 135 43.66 34.51 23.90
C PHE A 135 43.49 35.89 24.53
N LYS A 136 42.71 35.96 25.63
CA LYS A 136 42.22 37.23 26.19
C LYS A 136 41.52 38.06 25.10
N SER A 137 41.97 39.28 24.82
CA SER A 137 41.39 40.18 23.80
C SER A 137 41.90 39.96 22.38
N LYS A 138 42.90 39.08 22.16
CA LYS A 138 43.46 38.82 20.82
C LYS A 138 42.79 37.60 20.20
N SER A 139 42.46 37.68 18.92
CA SER A 139 41.98 36.52 18.14
C SER A 139 42.91 36.20 16.96
N LYS A 140 42.78 34.98 16.45
CA LYS A 140 43.40 34.51 15.20
C LYS A 140 42.50 33.48 14.54
N ILE A 141 42.20 33.69 13.26
CA ILE A 141 41.59 32.69 12.38
C ILE A 141 42.73 31.81 11.82
N PHE A 142 42.48 30.50 11.79
CA PHE A 142 43.40 29.49 11.28
C PHE A 142 43.03 29.14 9.84
N GLU A 143 43.98 28.58 9.10
CA GLU A 143 43.68 28.06 7.76
C GLU A 143 42.57 27.00 7.83
N PRO A 144 41.54 27.07 6.96
CA PRO A 144 40.48 26.08 6.95
C PRO A 144 40.99 24.68 6.65
N VAL A 145 40.44 23.67 7.34
CA VAL A 145 40.79 22.26 7.13
C VAL A 145 39.62 21.54 6.46
N LYS A 146 39.84 20.96 5.27
CA LYS A 146 38.85 20.09 4.63
C LYS A 146 38.72 18.78 5.40
N VAL A 147 37.49 18.35 5.69
CA VAL A 147 37.21 17.17 6.53
C VAL A 147 36.20 16.19 5.93
N ALA A 148 35.42 16.58 4.93
CA ALA A 148 34.57 15.67 4.16
C ALA A 148 34.37 16.17 2.73
N ASP A 149 34.06 15.24 1.84
CA ASP A 149 33.56 15.53 0.49
C ASP A 149 32.03 15.76 0.54
N GLY A 150 31.37 15.80 -0.61
CA GLY A 150 29.98 16.23 -0.78
C GLY A 150 28.92 15.41 0.00
N ALA A 151 27.67 15.50 -0.42
CA ALA A 151 26.58 14.78 0.22
C ALA A 151 25.96 13.73 -0.72
N ILE A 152 25.71 12.52 -0.20
CA ILE A 152 24.85 11.53 -0.84
C ILE A 152 23.41 12.03 -0.75
N ILE A 153 22.77 12.21 -1.91
CA ILE A 153 21.42 12.77 -2.08
C ILE A 153 20.44 11.75 -2.68
N THR A 154 20.73 10.46 -2.53
CA THR A 154 19.94 9.33 -3.05
C THR A 154 18.44 9.40 -2.74
N PRO A 155 17.97 9.93 -1.59
CA PRO A 155 16.52 10.09 -1.37
C PRO A 155 15.81 10.97 -2.42
N LEU A 156 16.53 11.88 -3.09
CA LEU A 156 15.97 12.71 -4.17
C LEU A 156 15.69 11.92 -5.46
N LEU A 157 16.05 10.64 -5.53
CA LEU A 157 15.64 9.76 -6.63
C LEU A 157 14.16 9.38 -6.57
N VAL A 158 13.46 9.69 -5.47
CA VAL A 158 12.04 9.40 -5.28
C VAL A 158 11.20 9.90 -6.47
N GLN A 159 10.42 9.01 -7.05
CA GLN A 159 9.57 9.30 -8.20
C GLN A 159 8.19 9.76 -7.74
N LYS A 160 7.57 10.68 -8.49
CA LYS A 160 6.18 11.12 -8.26
C LYS A 160 5.19 10.07 -8.80
N GLN A 161 5.15 8.90 -8.15
CA GLN A 161 4.32 7.74 -8.53
C GLN A 161 3.11 7.60 -7.60
N ASP A 162 2.46 8.72 -7.27
CA ASP A 162 1.24 8.72 -6.47
C ASP A 162 0.13 7.91 -7.12
N LYS A 163 -0.61 7.15 -6.32
CA LYS A 163 -1.64 6.22 -6.78
C LYS A 163 -3.02 6.63 -6.30
N ALA A 164 -3.81 7.19 -7.21
CA ALA A 164 -5.24 7.33 -6.99
C ALA A 164 -5.96 5.97 -7.17
N ILE A 165 -7.10 5.81 -6.51
CA ILE A 165 -7.94 4.62 -6.56
C ILE A 165 -9.22 4.94 -7.33
N LEU A 166 -9.51 4.11 -8.34
CA LEU A 166 -10.76 4.18 -9.09
C LEU A 166 -11.90 3.53 -8.28
N GLY A 167 -13.07 4.16 -8.26
CA GLY A 167 -14.30 3.52 -7.78
C GLY A 167 -14.76 2.51 -8.82
N LYS A 168 -14.46 1.23 -8.60
CA LYS A 168 -14.72 0.15 -9.56
C LYS A 168 -16.22 -0.10 -9.74
N ASP A 169 -16.58 -0.60 -10.90
CA ASP A 169 -17.85 -1.28 -11.10
C ASP A 169 -17.85 -2.66 -10.39
N GLU A 170 -19.05 -3.19 -10.19
CA GLU A 170 -19.31 -4.56 -9.77
C GLU A 170 -19.99 -5.35 -10.91
N PHE A 171 -19.74 -4.95 -12.16
CA PHE A 171 -20.37 -5.56 -13.33
C PHE A 171 -19.93 -7.03 -13.47
N LYS A 172 -20.91 -7.90 -13.69
CA LYS A 172 -20.68 -9.32 -14.00
C LYS A 172 -21.22 -9.60 -15.37
N LYS A 173 -20.45 -10.34 -16.19
CA LYS A 173 -20.89 -10.77 -17.52
C LYS A 173 -21.99 -11.84 -17.45
N THR A 174 -22.08 -12.57 -16.34
CA THR A 174 -23.05 -13.65 -16.14
C THR A 174 -23.64 -13.62 -14.73
N HIS A 175 -24.93 -13.91 -14.64
CA HIS A 175 -25.69 -13.98 -13.39
C HIS A 175 -26.41 -15.33 -13.29
N PRO A 176 -26.15 -16.15 -12.26
CA PRO A 176 -26.84 -17.42 -12.10
C PRO A 176 -28.31 -17.16 -11.75
N VAL A 177 -29.20 -17.86 -12.44
CA VAL A 177 -30.66 -17.87 -12.19
C VAL A 177 -31.15 -19.32 -12.16
N SER A 178 -32.23 -19.58 -11.41
CA SER A 178 -32.79 -20.93 -11.33
C SER A 178 -34.32 -20.91 -11.30
N LEU A 179 -34.91 -21.92 -11.95
CA LEU A 179 -36.32 -22.28 -11.76
C LEU A 179 -36.39 -23.44 -10.77
N PHE A 180 -37.36 -23.39 -9.86
CA PHE A 180 -37.54 -24.38 -8.80
C PHE A 180 -38.90 -25.06 -8.90
N SER A 181 -38.92 -26.36 -8.65
CA SER A 181 -40.12 -27.18 -8.45
C SER A 181 -39.80 -28.39 -7.59
N ASP A 182 -40.82 -29.08 -7.11
CA ASP A 182 -40.67 -30.35 -6.41
C ASP A 182 -41.60 -31.43 -6.96
N ILE A 183 -41.20 -32.69 -6.79
CA ILE A 183 -42.01 -33.86 -7.15
C ILE A 183 -42.19 -34.71 -5.90
N HIS A 184 -43.44 -35.00 -5.54
CA HIS A 184 -43.82 -35.83 -4.42
C HIS A 184 -44.08 -37.29 -4.83
N TYR A 185 -43.79 -38.23 -3.94
CA TYR A 185 -43.82 -39.66 -4.22
C TYR A 185 -44.76 -40.45 -3.31
N VAL A 186 -45.30 -41.54 -3.86
CA VAL A 186 -46.10 -42.50 -3.09
C VAL A 186 -45.20 -43.22 -2.08
N VAL A 187 -45.75 -43.53 -0.89
CA VAL A 187 -45.04 -44.21 0.21
C VAL A 187 -44.29 -45.44 -0.29
N ASN A 188 -43.05 -45.63 0.17
CA ASN A 188 -42.18 -46.77 -0.18
C ASN A 188 -41.96 -47.01 -1.69
N THR A 189 -42.16 -45.99 -2.53
CA THR A 189 -41.88 -46.08 -3.97
C THR A 189 -41.13 -44.85 -4.50
N SER A 190 -40.56 -44.98 -5.69
CA SER A 190 -40.05 -43.89 -6.53
C SER A 190 -41.07 -43.45 -7.60
N SER A 191 -42.35 -43.83 -7.45
CA SER A 191 -43.45 -43.40 -8.33
C SER A 191 -44.06 -42.09 -7.84
N PRO A 192 -44.19 -41.06 -8.71
CA PRO A 192 -44.84 -39.81 -8.35
C PRO A 192 -46.28 -40.02 -7.90
N VAL A 193 -46.75 -39.15 -7.01
CA VAL A 193 -48.17 -39.08 -6.65
C VAL A 193 -48.99 -38.73 -7.91
N ASN A 194 -50.19 -39.32 -8.03
CA ASN A 194 -51.05 -39.05 -9.17
C ASN A 194 -51.39 -37.55 -9.27
N GLY A 195 -51.23 -36.97 -10.47
CA GLY A 195 -51.45 -35.55 -10.73
C GLY A 195 -50.31 -34.62 -10.32
N ASP A 196 -49.27 -35.12 -9.64
CA ASP A 196 -48.17 -34.30 -9.10
C ASP A 196 -47.34 -33.62 -10.21
N LEU A 197 -47.04 -34.37 -11.28
CA LEU A 197 -46.38 -33.85 -12.48
C LEU A 197 -47.23 -32.83 -13.27
N GLY A 198 -48.48 -32.62 -12.85
CA GLY A 198 -49.42 -31.63 -13.41
C GLY A 198 -49.66 -30.43 -12.49
N LYS A 199 -48.96 -30.32 -11.36
CA LYS A 199 -49.06 -29.18 -10.44
C LYS A 199 -48.57 -27.86 -11.06
N ASP A 200 -48.98 -26.77 -10.44
CA ASP A 200 -48.73 -25.42 -10.95
C ASP A 200 -47.26 -25.01 -10.93
N ASP A 201 -46.47 -25.49 -9.97
CA ASP A 201 -45.03 -25.28 -9.91
C ASP A 201 -44.31 -25.98 -11.07
N ILE A 202 -44.64 -27.24 -11.36
CA ILE A 202 -44.13 -27.98 -12.53
C ILE A 202 -44.50 -27.23 -13.82
N LYS A 203 -45.76 -26.78 -13.96
CA LYS A 203 -46.21 -25.98 -15.10
C LYS A 203 -45.42 -24.67 -15.24
N LYS A 204 -45.15 -23.97 -14.12
CA LYS A 204 -44.36 -22.74 -14.09
C LYS A 204 -42.92 -22.99 -14.54
N VAL A 205 -42.27 -24.06 -14.08
CA VAL A 205 -40.91 -24.42 -14.53
C VAL A 205 -40.90 -24.75 -16.02
N LYS A 206 -41.86 -25.54 -16.54
CA LYS A 206 -41.98 -25.82 -17.98
C LYS A 206 -42.16 -24.54 -18.80
N ALA A 207 -42.99 -23.61 -18.33
CA ALA A 207 -43.18 -22.31 -18.98
C ALA A 207 -41.92 -21.44 -18.91
N GLY A 208 -41.20 -21.47 -17.79
CA GLY A 208 -39.92 -20.80 -17.59
C GLY A 208 -38.85 -21.31 -18.56
N ILE A 209 -38.69 -22.63 -18.70
CA ILE A 209 -37.79 -23.26 -19.67
C ILE A 209 -38.09 -22.77 -21.09
N LYS A 210 -39.36 -22.75 -21.50
CA LYS A 210 -39.78 -22.26 -22.83
C LYS A 210 -39.50 -20.78 -23.05
N THR A 211 -39.58 -19.98 -21.99
CA THR A 211 -39.24 -18.55 -22.05
C THR A 211 -37.73 -18.38 -22.17
N TRP A 212 -36.96 -19.09 -21.35
CA TRP A 212 -35.49 -19.05 -21.34
C TRP A 212 -34.90 -19.58 -22.65
N SER A 213 -35.47 -20.64 -23.24
CA SER A 213 -35.02 -21.21 -24.51
C SER A 213 -35.12 -20.27 -25.71
N LYS A 214 -35.93 -19.21 -25.59
CA LYS A 214 -36.12 -18.18 -26.64
C LYS A 214 -35.30 -16.92 -26.38
N ASN A 215 -34.64 -16.84 -25.23
CA ASN A 215 -33.85 -15.69 -24.85
C ASN A 215 -32.36 -15.99 -25.06
N GLU A 216 -31.75 -15.37 -26.06
CA GLU A 216 -30.33 -15.53 -26.37
C GLU A 216 -29.40 -15.11 -25.22
N ARG A 217 -29.91 -14.31 -24.28
CA ARG A 217 -29.21 -13.91 -23.06
C ARG A 217 -29.41 -14.87 -21.88
N ILE A 218 -30.08 -16.01 -22.05
CA ILE A 218 -30.18 -17.02 -20.99
C ILE A 218 -29.69 -18.36 -21.53
N LYS A 219 -28.64 -18.88 -20.88
CA LYS A 219 -28.10 -20.21 -21.20
C LYS A 219 -28.45 -21.16 -20.06
N ILE A 220 -29.37 -22.10 -20.30
CA ILE A 220 -29.62 -23.19 -19.36
C ILE A 220 -28.39 -24.09 -19.30
N THR A 221 -27.89 -24.33 -18.10
CA THR A 221 -26.61 -25.02 -17.88
C THR A 221 -26.78 -26.39 -17.26
N GLU A 222 -27.73 -26.55 -16.32
CA GLU A 222 -27.86 -27.77 -15.52
C GLU A 222 -29.30 -28.01 -15.05
N VAL A 223 -29.71 -29.27 -15.01
CA VAL A 223 -30.79 -29.75 -14.11
C VAL A 223 -30.13 -30.41 -12.91
N TYR A 224 -30.40 -29.88 -11.73
CA TYR A 224 -29.93 -30.41 -10.46
C TYR A 224 -31.11 -30.89 -9.62
N ALA A 225 -31.05 -32.12 -9.10
CA ALA A 225 -32.08 -32.66 -8.22
C ALA A 225 -31.49 -33.17 -6.90
N GLU A 226 -32.11 -32.80 -5.79
CA GLU A 226 -31.89 -33.46 -4.50
C GLU A 226 -33.16 -34.20 -4.10
N ALA A 227 -33.04 -35.46 -3.67
CA ALA A 227 -34.22 -36.25 -3.33
C ALA A 227 -34.10 -36.92 -1.98
N TYR A 228 -35.27 -37.09 -1.37
CA TYR A 228 -35.40 -37.48 0.03
C TYR A 228 -36.41 -38.62 0.19
N ALA A 229 -36.19 -39.39 1.24
CA ALA A 229 -37.15 -40.30 1.82
C ALA A 229 -37.72 -39.71 3.11
N SER A 230 -38.93 -40.14 3.45
CA SER A 230 -39.52 -39.87 4.75
C SER A 230 -39.00 -40.89 5.77
N PRO A 231 -38.86 -40.51 7.06
CA PRO A 231 -38.41 -41.40 8.12
C PRO A 231 -39.53 -42.35 8.57
N GLU A 232 -39.85 -43.33 7.73
CA GLU A 232 -40.92 -44.31 8.00
C GLU A 232 -40.61 -45.73 7.50
N GLY A 233 -39.35 -46.00 7.16
CA GLY A 233 -38.90 -47.25 6.57
C GLY A 233 -37.47 -47.58 6.99
N GLU A 234 -37.00 -48.76 6.60
CA GLU A 234 -35.61 -49.16 6.86
C GLU A 234 -34.62 -48.17 6.21
N LEU A 235 -33.62 -47.72 6.96
CA LEU A 235 -32.64 -46.71 6.51
C LEU A 235 -32.04 -47.05 5.14
N SER A 236 -31.59 -48.30 4.96
CA SER A 236 -30.99 -48.79 3.71
C SER A 236 -31.95 -48.69 2.52
N LYS A 237 -33.26 -48.92 2.75
CA LYS A 237 -34.30 -48.79 1.72
C LYS A 237 -34.60 -47.33 1.43
N ASN A 238 -34.60 -46.47 2.44
CA ASN A 238 -34.85 -45.05 2.30
C ASN A 238 -33.71 -44.33 1.57
N ASP A 239 -32.45 -44.74 1.79
CA ASP A 239 -31.30 -44.28 1.01
C ASP A 239 -31.42 -44.67 -0.47
N ASN A 240 -31.80 -45.92 -0.76
CA ASN A 240 -32.04 -46.38 -2.13
C ASN A 240 -33.22 -45.64 -2.78
N LEU A 241 -34.33 -45.45 -2.07
CA LEU A 241 -35.49 -44.69 -2.56
C LEU A 241 -35.13 -43.24 -2.87
N ALA A 242 -34.34 -42.59 -2.03
CA ALA A 242 -33.85 -41.23 -2.30
C ALA A 242 -33.04 -41.20 -3.61
N ASN A 243 -32.14 -42.16 -3.83
CA ASN A 243 -31.37 -42.25 -5.08
C ASN A 243 -32.25 -42.47 -6.31
N GLU A 244 -33.23 -43.38 -6.22
CA GLU A 244 -34.17 -43.65 -7.31
C GLU A 244 -35.06 -42.43 -7.63
N ARG A 245 -35.51 -41.70 -6.61
CA ARG A 245 -36.31 -40.47 -6.78
C ARG A 245 -35.48 -39.35 -7.39
N ALA A 246 -34.21 -39.24 -7.03
CA ALA A 246 -33.29 -38.30 -7.67
C ALA A 246 -33.14 -38.62 -9.16
N GLU A 247 -32.95 -39.90 -9.49
CA GLU A 247 -32.86 -40.40 -10.87
C GLU A 247 -34.14 -40.14 -11.67
N HIS A 248 -35.31 -40.41 -11.08
CA HIS A 248 -36.60 -40.14 -11.70
C HIS A 248 -36.78 -38.65 -12.01
N ALA A 249 -36.56 -37.78 -11.03
CA ALA A 249 -36.75 -36.34 -11.19
C ALA A 249 -35.80 -35.75 -12.25
N THR A 250 -34.53 -36.12 -12.23
CA THR A 250 -33.56 -35.68 -13.23
C THR A 250 -33.92 -36.18 -14.63
N LYS A 251 -34.33 -37.44 -14.78
CA LYS A 251 -34.77 -37.99 -16.08
C LYS A 251 -36.01 -37.27 -16.62
N PHE A 252 -36.99 -36.99 -15.76
CA PHE A 252 -38.20 -36.25 -16.15
C PHE A 252 -37.85 -34.88 -16.72
N TRP A 253 -37.05 -34.09 -16.01
CA TRP A 253 -36.67 -32.74 -16.45
C TRP A 253 -35.67 -32.73 -17.60
N ALA A 254 -34.76 -33.70 -17.68
CA ALA A 254 -33.88 -33.88 -18.83
C ALA A 254 -34.68 -34.16 -20.12
N ALA A 255 -35.77 -34.92 -20.03
CA ALA A 255 -36.67 -35.13 -21.17
C ALA A 255 -37.38 -33.83 -21.60
N GLU A 256 -37.82 -33.00 -20.64
CA GLU A 256 -38.42 -31.69 -20.94
C GLU A 256 -37.44 -30.72 -21.61
N LEU A 257 -36.18 -30.70 -21.17
CA LEU A 257 -35.12 -29.92 -21.81
C LEU A 257 -34.81 -30.44 -23.22
N LYS A 258 -34.70 -31.75 -23.40
CA LYS A 258 -34.47 -32.38 -24.70
C LYS A 258 -35.62 -32.10 -25.67
N ALA A 259 -36.87 -32.13 -25.21
CA ALA A 259 -38.04 -31.75 -26.00
C ALA A 259 -37.99 -30.28 -26.44
N SER A 260 -37.34 -29.42 -25.65
CA SER A 260 -37.08 -28.02 -25.97
C SER A 260 -35.77 -27.79 -26.75
N LYS A 261 -35.08 -28.86 -27.18
CA LYS A 261 -33.77 -28.85 -27.87
C LYS A 261 -32.67 -28.15 -27.07
N ILE A 262 -32.73 -28.23 -25.75
CA ILE A 262 -31.73 -27.66 -24.85
C ILE A 262 -30.79 -28.78 -24.40
N GLU A 263 -29.49 -28.56 -24.61
CA GLU A 263 -28.43 -29.40 -24.04
C GLU A 263 -27.98 -28.77 -22.71
N ALA A 264 -28.12 -29.54 -21.63
CA ALA A 264 -27.74 -29.12 -20.28
C ALA A 264 -27.14 -30.29 -19.50
N GLY A 265 -26.28 -29.97 -18.54
CA GLY A 265 -25.77 -30.93 -17.56
C GLY A 265 -26.90 -31.53 -16.72
N GLN A 266 -26.67 -32.75 -16.23
CA GLN A 266 -27.61 -33.46 -15.38
C GLN A 266 -26.87 -33.91 -14.13
N ASN A 267 -27.34 -33.48 -12.98
CA ASN A 267 -26.74 -33.80 -11.70
C ASN A 267 -27.83 -34.12 -10.68
N LYS A 268 -27.53 -35.03 -9.76
CA LYS A 268 -28.50 -35.57 -8.82
C LYS A 268 -27.83 -36.08 -7.56
N VAL A 269 -28.52 -35.96 -6.44
CA VAL A 269 -28.07 -36.47 -5.14
C VAL A 269 -29.26 -37.07 -4.38
N GLY A 270 -29.18 -38.34 -4.02
CA GLY A 270 -30.06 -38.93 -3.01
C GLY A 270 -29.53 -38.60 -1.61
N LYS A 271 -30.40 -38.10 -0.74
CA LYS A 271 -30.04 -37.61 0.61
C LYS A 271 -30.52 -38.53 1.74
N GLY A 272 -31.19 -39.64 1.41
CA GLY A 272 -31.82 -40.51 2.39
C GLY A 272 -32.96 -39.81 3.12
N GLU A 273 -33.11 -40.07 4.41
CA GLU A 273 -34.18 -39.51 5.24
C GLU A 273 -33.96 -38.04 5.61
N ASP A 274 -34.97 -37.20 5.36
CA ASP A 274 -34.92 -35.77 5.70
C ASP A 274 -35.35 -35.47 7.14
N TRP A 275 -34.52 -35.85 8.12
CA TRP A 275 -34.81 -35.60 9.54
C TRP A 275 -34.86 -34.11 9.90
N ASN A 276 -34.08 -33.28 9.22
CA ASN A 276 -34.11 -31.82 9.42
C ASN A 276 -35.42 -31.23 8.87
N GLY A 277 -35.83 -31.62 7.67
CA GLY A 277 -37.13 -31.27 7.12
C GLY A 277 -38.29 -31.79 7.97
N PHE A 278 -38.18 -33.00 8.51
CA PHE A 278 -39.17 -33.53 9.46
C PHE A 278 -39.29 -32.63 10.69
N LYS A 279 -38.17 -32.24 11.31
CA LYS A 279 -38.15 -31.29 12.44
C LYS A 279 -38.83 -29.97 12.08
N ASN A 280 -38.51 -29.40 10.92
CA ASN A 280 -39.07 -28.12 10.47
C ASN A 280 -40.58 -28.20 10.23
N LEU A 281 -41.06 -29.24 9.53
CA LEU A 281 -42.48 -29.45 9.28
C LEU A 281 -43.25 -29.73 10.57
N MET A 282 -42.68 -30.53 11.49
CA MET A 282 -43.28 -30.79 12.80
C MET A 282 -43.40 -29.51 13.63
N THR A 283 -42.37 -28.68 13.66
CA THR A 283 -42.36 -27.39 14.38
C THR A 283 -43.48 -26.48 13.89
N ALA A 284 -43.63 -26.38 12.56
CA ALA A 284 -44.66 -25.57 11.91
C ALA A 284 -46.07 -26.18 11.95
N SER A 285 -46.22 -27.42 12.39
CA SER A 285 -47.50 -28.13 12.36
C SER A 285 -48.45 -27.76 13.52
N ASP A 286 -49.70 -28.17 13.37
CA ASP A 286 -50.78 -28.15 14.36
C ASP A 286 -50.93 -29.49 15.11
N ILE A 287 -50.00 -30.45 14.91
CA ILE A 287 -50.04 -31.76 15.57
C ILE A 287 -50.04 -31.57 17.09
N LYS A 288 -51.03 -32.16 17.76
CA LYS A 288 -51.29 -31.96 19.19
C LYS A 288 -50.06 -32.24 20.07
N ASP A 289 -49.36 -33.33 19.81
CA ASP A 289 -48.18 -33.74 20.61
C ASP A 289 -46.85 -33.40 19.94
N LYS A 290 -46.79 -32.34 19.11
CA LYS A 290 -45.56 -31.98 18.40
C LYS A 290 -44.36 -31.75 19.32
N GLU A 291 -44.57 -31.18 20.50
CA GLU A 291 -43.49 -30.94 21.48
C GLU A 291 -42.90 -32.24 22.06
N LEU A 292 -43.68 -33.32 22.10
CA LEU A 292 -43.16 -34.64 22.45
C LEU A 292 -42.28 -35.18 21.32
N ILE A 293 -42.74 -35.07 20.07
CA ILE A 293 -41.97 -35.50 18.89
C ILE A 293 -40.66 -34.72 18.78
N LEU A 294 -40.69 -33.39 18.93
CA LEU A 294 -39.48 -32.56 18.88
C LEU A 294 -38.46 -32.94 19.96
N ARG A 295 -38.92 -33.29 21.18
CA ARG A 295 -38.05 -33.83 22.23
C ARG A 295 -37.45 -35.19 21.87
N VAL A 296 -38.22 -36.07 21.23
CA VAL A 296 -37.71 -37.37 20.75
C VAL A 296 -36.59 -37.16 19.71
N LEU A 297 -36.74 -36.19 18.80
CA LEU A 297 -35.69 -35.83 17.83
C LEU A 297 -34.39 -35.36 18.48
N GLU A 298 -34.48 -34.66 19.61
CA GLU A 298 -33.32 -34.15 20.35
C GLU A 298 -32.69 -35.18 21.28
N MET A 299 -33.51 -36.06 21.87
CA MET A 299 -33.09 -37.06 22.85
C MET A 299 -32.36 -38.24 22.21
N TYR A 300 -32.76 -38.66 21.01
CA TYR A 300 -32.19 -39.81 20.34
C TYR A 300 -31.40 -39.41 19.11
N ALA A 301 -30.08 -39.62 19.17
CA ALA A 301 -29.18 -39.45 18.03
C ALA A 301 -29.31 -40.62 17.03
N ASP A 302 -29.63 -41.81 17.53
CA ASP A 302 -29.86 -43.02 16.72
C ASP A 302 -31.17 -42.89 15.93
N LEU A 303 -31.09 -43.03 14.60
CA LEU A 303 -32.20 -42.77 13.69
C LEU A 303 -33.31 -43.83 13.78
N GLU A 304 -32.94 -45.11 13.89
CA GLU A 304 -33.90 -46.21 13.99
C GLU A 304 -34.69 -46.14 15.30
N LYS A 305 -33.99 -45.87 16.41
CA LYS A 305 -34.63 -45.67 17.71
C LYS A 305 -35.54 -44.45 17.69
N ARG A 306 -35.08 -43.34 17.11
CA ARG A 306 -35.88 -42.11 16.98
C ARG A 306 -37.17 -42.37 16.19
N GLU A 307 -37.08 -43.07 15.07
CA GLU A 307 -38.25 -43.46 14.27
C GLU A 307 -39.22 -44.35 15.06
N LEU A 308 -38.70 -45.36 15.76
CA LEU A 308 -39.50 -46.29 16.57
C LEU A 308 -40.27 -45.56 17.67
N GLU A 309 -39.61 -44.64 18.40
CA GLU A 309 -40.25 -43.86 19.46
C GLU A 309 -41.37 -42.96 18.92
N ILE A 310 -41.19 -42.39 17.72
CA ILE A 310 -42.23 -41.60 17.05
C ILE A 310 -43.41 -42.51 16.63
N LYS A 311 -43.13 -43.71 16.09
CA LYS A 311 -44.17 -44.70 15.72
C LYS A 311 -45.00 -45.18 16.91
N ASN A 312 -44.39 -45.28 18.10
CA ASN A 312 -45.06 -45.71 19.32
C ASN A 312 -46.11 -44.71 19.84
N LEU A 313 -46.19 -43.49 19.30
CA LEU A 313 -47.19 -42.48 19.66
C LEU A 313 -48.58 -42.75 19.03
N ALA A 314 -48.78 -43.89 18.37
CA ALA A 314 -50.05 -44.41 17.89
C ALA A 314 -50.93 -43.40 17.11
N ALA A 315 -51.97 -42.84 17.74
CA ALA A 315 -52.90 -41.91 17.08
C ALA A 315 -52.18 -40.65 16.55
N THR A 316 -51.21 -40.16 17.30
CA THR A 316 -50.38 -39.01 16.89
C THR A 316 -49.49 -39.39 15.71
N TYR A 317 -48.92 -40.61 15.70
CA TYR A 317 -48.15 -41.08 14.54
C TYR A 317 -49.02 -41.16 13.28
N LYS A 318 -50.26 -41.62 13.38
CA LYS A 318 -51.18 -41.65 12.24
C LYS A 318 -51.39 -40.25 11.65
N GLU A 319 -51.57 -39.24 12.50
CA GLU A 319 -51.71 -37.85 12.06
C GLU A 319 -50.43 -37.32 11.38
N VAL A 320 -49.26 -37.67 11.91
CA VAL A 320 -47.95 -37.36 11.28
C VAL A 320 -47.79 -38.06 9.94
N ALA A 321 -48.17 -39.34 9.84
CA ALA A 321 -48.11 -40.13 8.62
C ALA A 321 -49.04 -39.61 7.52
N ASP A 322 -50.19 -39.04 7.91
CA ASP A 322 -51.16 -38.47 6.97
C ASP A 322 -50.80 -37.04 6.55
N LYS A 323 -50.28 -36.20 7.47
CA LYS A 323 -50.08 -34.76 7.22
C LYS A 323 -48.64 -34.32 6.93
N ILE A 324 -47.65 -35.04 7.46
CA ILE A 324 -46.24 -34.61 7.48
C ILE A 324 -45.38 -35.47 6.57
N LEU A 325 -45.38 -36.79 6.76
CA LEU A 325 -44.54 -37.71 5.99
C LEU A 325 -44.72 -37.61 4.46
N PRO A 326 -45.93 -37.40 3.91
CA PRO A 326 -46.10 -37.24 2.47
C PRO A 326 -45.32 -36.06 1.89
N LYS A 327 -45.15 -34.97 2.66
CA LYS A 327 -44.37 -33.78 2.24
C LYS A 327 -42.86 -34.03 2.24
N LEU A 328 -42.39 -35.07 2.93
CA LEU A 328 -40.97 -35.41 2.99
C LEU A 328 -40.53 -36.34 1.87
N ARG A 329 -41.48 -37.08 1.27
CA ARG A 329 -41.25 -37.96 0.13
C ARG A 329 -41.15 -37.12 -1.14
N ARG A 330 -40.04 -36.42 -1.34
CA ARG A 330 -39.91 -35.46 -2.45
C ARG A 330 -38.55 -35.47 -3.13
N SER A 331 -38.53 -35.01 -4.37
CA SER A 331 -37.35 -34.50 -5.06
C SER A 331 -37.52 -33.01 -5.21
N GLU A 332 -36.52 -32.23 -4.81
CA GLU A 332 -36.39 -30.81 -5.07
C GLU A 332 -35.52 -30.62 -6.31
N ILE A 333 -35.97 -29.79 -7.26
CA ILE A 333 -35.32 -29.63 -8.56
C ILE A 333 -35.02 -28.16 -8.84
N TRP A 334 -33.81 -27.91 -9.33
CA TRP A 334 -33.38 -26.63 -9.86
C TRP A 334 -32.96 -26.79 -11.32
N VAL A 335 -33.65 -26.08 -12.22
CA VAL A 335 -33.15 -25.83 -13.57
C VAL A 335 -32.32 -24.56 -13.52
N LYS A 336 -31.00 -24.72 -13.55
CA LYS A 336 -30.03 -23.62 -13.45
C LYS A 336 -29.69 -23.09 -14.84
N ALA A 337 -29.50 -21.78 -14.91
CA ALA A 337 -29.06 -21.09 -16.10
C ALA A 337 -28.16 -19.91 -15.75
N ASP A 338 -27.37 -19.47 -16.72
CA ASP A 338 -26.65 -18.21 -16.66
C ASP A 338 -27.40 -17.17 -17.50
N SER A 339 -27.81 -16.08 -16.86
CA SER A 339 -28.27 -14.87 -17.54
C SER A 339 -27.05 -14.03 -17.93
N LEU A 340 -26.88 -13.81 -19.23
CA LEU A 340 -25.82 -12.99 -19.81
C LEU A 340 -26.21 -11.51 -19.72
N SER A 341 -25.26 -10.68 -19.29
CA SER A 341 -25.37 -9.23 -19.35
C SER A 341 -25.27 -8.74 -20.80
N ARG A 342 -25.53 -7.45 -21.03
CA ARG A 342 -25.36 -6.84 -22.36
C ARG A 342 -23.93 -7.05 -22.86
N PRO A 343 -23.72 -7.34 -24.17
CA PRO A 343 -22.39 -7.45 -24.74
C PRO A 343 -21.68 -6.09 -24.74
N ASP A 344 -20.35 -6.13 -24.77
CA ASP A 344 -19.49 -4.95 -24.66
C ASP A 344 -19.79 -3.91 -25.76
N GLU A 345 -20.16 -4.36 -26.98
CA GLU A 345 -20.54 -3.49 -28.09
C GLU A 345 -21.86 -2.74 -27.84
N GLU A 346 -22.85 -3.42 -27.27
CA GLU A 346 -24.16 -2.82 -26.93
C GLU A 346 -23.99 -1.80 -25.80
N ILE A 347 -23.21 -2.14 -24.76
CA ILE A 347 -22.87 -1.23 -23.66
C ILE A 347 -22.11 0.00 -24.18
N THR A 348 -21.08 -0.21 -25.00
CA THR A 348 -20.28 0.89 -25.57
C THR A 348 -21.16 1.84 -26.38
N SER A 349 -22.02 1.30 -27.25
CA SER A 349 -22.93 2.12 -28.06
C SER A 349 -23.90 2.92 -27.17
N LEU A 350 -24.54 2.28 -26.20
CA LEU A 350 -25.52 2.93 -25.32
C LEU A 350 -24.90 3.98 -24.40
N SER A 351 -23.65 3.77 -23.97
CA SER A 351 -22.92 4.74 -23.13
C SER A 351 -22.74 6.11 -23.79
N GLY A 352 -22.77 6.16 -25.13
CA GLY A 352 -22.72 7.41 -25.89
C GLY A 352 -24.09 7.89 -26.38
N SER A 353 -24.98 6.98 -26.79
CA SER A 353 -26.26 7.34 -27.43
C SER A 353 -27.45 7.47 -26.48
N ASN A 354 -27.53 6.63 -25.44
CA ASN A 354 -28.61 6.61 -24.48
C ASN A 354 -28.15 6.08 -23.10
N PRO A 355 -27.36 6.87 -22.35
CA PRO A 355 -26.76 6.41 -21.10
C PRO A 355 -27.77 6.01 -20.02
N SER A 356 -28.98 6.59 -20.02
CA SER A 356 -30.04 6.26 -19.06
C SER A 356 -30.66 4.89 -19.27
N ALA A 357 -30.38 4.21 -20.40
CA ALA A 357 -30.77 2.82 -20.62
C ALA A 357 -29.81 1.81 -19.97
N LEU A 358 -28.63 2.24 -19.52
CA LEU A 358 -27.64 1.40 -18.86
C LEU A 358 -27.79 1.51 -17.35
N THR A 359 -27.62 0.39 -16.65
CA THR A 359 -27.46 0.36 -15.19
C THR A 359 -26.19 1.11 -14.76
N ALA A 360 -26.09 1.45 -13.45
CA ALA A 360 -24.89 2.08 -12.92
C ALA A 360 -23.63 1.24 -13.18
N GLU A 361 -23.70 -0.07 -12.97
CA GLU A 361 -22.57 -0.97 -13.19
C GLU A 361 -22.19 -1.09 -14.66
N GLU A 362 -23.16 -1.17 -15.58
CA GLU A 362 -22.88 -1.19 -17.02
C GLU A 362 -22.22 0.11 -17.50
N LEU A 363 -22.66 1.27 -16.99
CA LEU A 363 -22.13 2.56 -17.42
C LEU A 363 -20.73 2.85 -16.83
N LEU A 364 -20.44 2.40 -15.61
CA LEU A 364 -19.08 2.40 -15.07
C LEU A 364 -18.18 1.42 -15.83
N TYR A 365 -18.67 0.21 -16.11
CA TYR A 365 -17.96 -0.79 -16.89
C TYR A 365 -17.68 -0.29 -18.31
N ALA A 366 -18.59 0.44 -18.94
CA ALA A 366 -18.40 1.04 -20.27
C ALA A 366 -17.12 1.90 -20.34
N ALA A 367 -16.80 2.63 -19.27
CA ALA A 367 -15.60 3.44 -19.19
C ALA A 367 -14.31 2.59 -19.16
N THR A 368 -14.38 1.32 -18.77
CA THR A 368 -13.23 0.39 -18.77
C THR A 368 -12.94 -0.18 -20.16
N LEU A 369 -13.92 -0.11 -21.08
CA LEU A 369 -13.80 -0.59 -22.46
C LEU A 369 -13.00 0.35 -23.38
N THR A 370 -12.47 1.46 -22.84
CA THR A 370 -11.67 2.40 -23.60
C THR A 370 -10.43 2.87 -22.84
N ASN A 371 -9.33 3.05 -23.57
CA ASN A 371 -8.10 3.67 -23.07
C ASN A 371 -8.01 5.17 -23.38
N ASP A 372 -8.97 5.72 -24.14
CA ASP A 372 -9.04 7.15 -24.45
C ASP A 372 -9.60 7.90 -23.22
N LEU A 373 -8.74 8.71 -22.58
CA LEU A 373 -9.09 9.44 -21.37
C LEU A 373 -10.24 10.45 -21.59
N SER A 374 -10.36 11.03 -22.78
CA SER A 374 -11.43 11.99 -23.09
C SER A 374 -12.78 11.28 -23.21
N LYS A 375 -12.80 10.11 -23.86
CA LYS A 375 -14.00 9.25 -23.91
C LYS A 375 -14.37 8.75 -22.52
N LYS A 376 -13.38 8.33 -21.73
CA LYS A 376 -13.57 7.89 -20.35
C LYS A 376 -14.22 8.98 -19.49
N GLU A 377 -13.71 10.20 -19.58
CA GLU A 377 -14.28 11.36 -18.89
C GLU A 377 -15.73 11.64 -19.34
N SER A 378 -16.01 11.55 -20.65
CA SER A 378 -17.35 11.74 -21.20
C SER A 378 -18.36 10.71 -20.65
N ILE A 379 -17.96 9.44 -20.55
CA ILE A 379 -18.80 8.37 -19.98
C ILE A 379 -19.04 8.61 -18.49
N TYR A 380 -18.03 8.99 -17.71
CA TYR A 380 -18.26 9.31 -16.29
C TYR A 380 -19.10 10.57 -16.10
N LYS A 381 -19.03 11.55 -17.00
CA LYS A 381 -19.92 12.71 -17.01
C LYS A 381 -21.38 12.32 -17.27
N SER A 382 -21.64 11.40 -18.22
CA SER A 382 -23.00 10.88 -18.42
C SER A 382 -23.46 10.04 -17.23
N PHE A 383 -22.55 9.30 -16.58
CA PHE A 383 -22.84 8.60 -15.32
C PHE A 383 -23.32 9.56 -14.22
N VAL A 384 -22.65 10.69 -14.01
CA VAL A 384 -23.08 11.70 -13.02
C VAL A 384 -24.45 12.28 -13.36
N GLN A 385 -24.81 12.40 -14.65
CA GLN A 385 -26.14 12.87 -15.05
C GLN A 385 -27.24 11.85 -14.76
N VAL A 386 -26.98 10.56 -15.01
CA VAL A 386 -27.97 9.48 -14.82
C VAL A 386 -28.05 9.05 -13.35
N TYR A 387 -26.92 9.01 -12.64
CA TYR A 387 -26.76 8.52 -11.28
C TYR A 387 -26.12 9.60 -10.36
N PRO A 388 -26.78 10.74 -10.14
CA PRO A 388 -26.17 11.90 -9.47
C PRO A 388 -25.80 11.68 -8.00
N ASN A 389 -26.39 10.67 -7.35
CA ASN A 389 -26.14 10.34 -5.95
C ASN A 389 -25.10 9.23 -5.76
N ASP A 390 -24.47 8.75 -6.84
CA ASP A 390 -23.40 7.76 -6.75
C ASP A 390 -22.02 8.44 -6.78
N TRP A 391 -21.29 8.29 -5.67
CA TRP A 391 -19.99 8.90 -5.45
C TRP A 391 -18.92 8.48 -6.46
N ARG A 392 -19.09 7.31 -7.11
CA ARG A 392 -18.13 6.77 -8.09
C ARG A 392 -18.03 7.67 -9.31
N GLY A 393 -19.11 8.37 -9.67
CA GLY A 393 -19.13 9.32 -10.79
C GLY A 393 -18.07 10.44 -10.64
N PRO A 394 -18.24 11.39 -9.70
CA PRO A 394 -17.26 12.45 -9.48
C PRO A 394 -15.88 11.90 -9.10
N ASN A 395 -15.78 10.82 -8.31
CA ASN A 395 -14.48 10.21 -8.01
C ASN A 395 -13.74 9.76 -9.28
N ASN A 396 -14.44 9.10 -10.20
CA ASN A 396 -13.80 8.56 -11.41
C ASN A 396 -13.48 9.65 -12.44
N ILE A 397 -14.23 10.76 -12.47
CA ILE A 397 -13.82 11.97 -13.21
C ILE A 397 -12.51 12.52 -12.62
N GLY A 398 -12.43 12.68 -11.30
CA GLY A 398 -11.21 13.14 -10.62
C GLY A 398 -10.00 12.23 -10.87
N PHE A 399 -10.22 10.91 -10.91
CA PHE A 399 -9.19 9.94 -11.28
C PHE A 399 -8.65 10.21 -12.70
N VAL A 400 -9.53 10.44 -13.68
CA VAL A 400 -9.11 10.78 -15.06
C VAL A 400 -8.40 12.13 -15.12
N HIS A 401 -8.79 13.11 -14.30
CA HIS A 401 -8.09 14.39 -14.20
C HIS A 401 -6.67 14.23 -13.66
N LEU A 402 -6.44 13.37 -12.66
CA LEU A 402 -5.08 13.06 -12.20
C LEU A 402 -4.22 12.40 -13.28
N LEU A 403 -4.78 11.48 -14.08
CA LEU A 403 -4.07 10.89 -15.22
C LEU A 403 -3.68 11.94 -16.28
N ASN A 404 -4.43 13.04 -16.37
CA ASN A 404 -4.13 14.19 -17.22
C ASN A 404 -3.31 15.29 -16.52
N ASN A 405 -2.75 15.04 -15.32
CA ASN A 405 -2.02 16.01 -14.50
C ASN A 405 -2.83 17.26 -14.09
N LYS A 406 -4.16 17.20 -14.10
CA LYS A 406 -5.07 18.29 -13.71
C LYS A 406 -5.41 18.20 -12.22
N VAL A 407 -4.42 18.44 -11.36
CA VAL A 407 -4.52 18.18 -9.90
C VAL A 407 -5.65 18.98 -9.22
N ASN A 408 -5.83 20.25 -9.58
CA ASN A 408 -6.86 21.11 -8.98
C ASN A 408 -8.28 20.72 -9.42
N ASP A 409 -8.46 20.36 -10.69
CA ASP A 409 -9.74 19.87 -11.21
C ASP A 409 -10.09 18.54 -10.54
N ALA A 410 -9.10 17.64 -10.43
CA ALA A 410 -9.27 16.36 -9.74
C ALA A 410 -9.71 16.53 -8.28
N LYS A 411 -9.04 17.44 -7.54
CA LYS A 411 -9.39 17.74 -6.16
C LYS A 411 -10.85 18.22 -6.05
N THR A 412 -11.28 19.09 -6.95
CA THR A 412 -12.67 19.59 -7.00
C THR A 412 -13.67 18.44 -7.17
N GLU A 413 -13.37 17.48 -8.03
CA GLU A 413 -14.23 16.30 -8.24
C GLU A 413 -14.22 15.33 -7.05
N PHE A 414 -13.07 15.07 -6.43
CA PHE A 414 -13.02 14.25 -5.21
C PHE A 414 -13.76 14.90 -4.04
N GLU A 415 -13.71 16.23 -3.91
CA GLU A 415 -14.50 16.96 -2.91
C GLU A 415 -16.02 16.85 -3.19
N LYS A 416 -16.45 16.84 -4.46
CA LYS A 416 -17.85 16.54 -4.82
C LYS A 416 -18.23 15.11 -4.41
N ALA A 417 -17.37 14.12 -4.70
CA ALA A 417 -17.59 12.74 -4.27
C ALA A 417 -17.70 12.63 -2.73
N SER A 418 -16.82 13.34 -2.01
CA SER A 418 -16.81 13.35 -0.55
C SER A 418 -18.06 13.95 0.09
N LYS A 419 -18.78 14.83 -0.63
CA LYS A 419 -20.06 15.40 -0.19
C LYS A 419 -21.22 14.41 -0.33
N ILE A 420 -21.11 13.44 -1.25
CA ILE A 420 -22.07 12.35 -1.42
C ILE A 420 -21.84 11.30 -0.34
N THR A 421 -20.58 10.85 -0.17
CA THR A 421 -20.19 9.92 0.88
C THR A 421 -18.73 10.09 1.27
N LYS A 422 -18.38 9.79 2.51
CA LYS A 422 -17.00 9.74 2.98
C LYS A 422 -16.54 8.29 3.04
N ASN A 423 -15.62 7.89 2.16
CA ASN A 423 -15.01 6.57 2.16
C ASN A 423 -13.49 6.63 1.92
N GLY A 424 -12.79 5.53 2.17
CA GLY A 424 -11.33 5.49 2.09
C GLY A 424 -10.75 5.74 0.68
N ILE A 425 -11.47 5.36 -0.38
CA ILE A 425 -11.03 5.59 -1.78
C ILE A 425 -10.93 7.10 -2.06
N ILE A 426 -11.98 7.84 -1.72
CA ILE A 426 -12.04 9.30 -1.92
C ILE A 426 -10.96 9.99 -1.07
N LEU A 427 -10.78 9.55 0.18
CA LEU A 427 -9.79 10.13 1.09
C LEU A 427 -8.36 9.89 0.58
N ASN A 428 -8.05 8.70 0.07
CA ASN A 428 -6.77 8.44 -0.58
C ASN A 428 -6.54 9.43 -1.73
N ASN A 429 -7.55 9.63 -2.57
CA ASN A 429 -7.44 10.48 -3.76
C ASN A 429 -7.26 11.96 -3.40
N LEU A 430 -7.93 12.44 -2.35
CA LEU A 430 -7.68 13.77 -1.79
C LEU A 430 -6.24 13.88 -1.25
N GLY A 431 -5.74 12.83 -0.60
CA GLY A 431 -4.35 12.77 -0.15
C GLY A 431 -3.35 12.89 -1.30
N VAL A 432 -3.61 12.22 -2.43
CA VAL A 432 -2.80 12.34 -3.66
C VAL A 432 -2.77 13.79 -4.15
N CYS A 433 -3.93 14.46 -4.22
CA CYS A 433 -4.00 15.88 -4.59
C CYS A 433 -3.19 16.77 -3.64
N GLU A 434 -3.29 16.56 -2.32
CA GLU A 434 -2.52 17.33 -1.34
C GLU A 434 -1.01 17.13 -1.51
N ARG A 435 -0.55 15.89 -1.70
CA ARG A 435 0.90 15.62 -1.86
C ARG A 435 1.43 16.17 -3.17
N LEU A 436 0.67 16.09 -4.27
CA LEU A 436 1.04 16.72 -5.54
C LEU A 436 1.09 18.25 -5.46
N ASN A 437 0.27 18.87 -4.59
CA ASN A 437 0.31 20.30 -4.28
C ASN A 437 1.41 20.68 -3.25
N GLY A 438 2.24 19.73 -2.80
CA GLY A 438 3.34 19.98 -1.86
C GLY A 438 2.96 19.86 -0.39
N ASN A 439 1.70 19.54 -0.07
CA ASN A 439 1.18 19.46 1.30
C ASN A 439 1.34 18.05 1.87
N ALA A 440 2.58 17.56 2.00
CA ALA A 440 2.88 16.19 2.43
C ALA A 440 2.25 15.80 3.79
N LYS A 441 2.16 16.74 4.73
CA LYS A 441 1.51 16.52 6.03
C LYS A 441 0.00 16.28 5.89
N ALA A 442 -0.70 17.14 5.14
CA ALA A 442 -2.13 16.98 4.90
C ALA A 442 -2.43 15.69 4.14
N ALA A 443 -1.58 15.33 3.17
CA ALA A 443 -1.68 14.06 2.45
C ALA A 443 -1.61 12.85 3.38
N MET A 444 -0.64 12.84 4.31
CA MET A 444 -0.50 11.77 5.29
C MET A 444 -1.73 11.64 6.20
N ASP A 445 -2.34 12.76 6.60
CA ASP A 445 -3.56 12.75 7.41
C ASP A 445 -4.76 12.15 6.65
N TYR A 446 -4.85 12.39 5.33
CA TYR A 446 -5.82 11.73 4.46
C TYR A 446 -5.55 10.23 4.31
N TYR A 447 -4.30 9.83 4.04
CA TYR A 447 -3.95 8.42 3.86
C TYR A 447 -4.21 7.59 5.11
N LYS A 448 -3.94 8.13 6.31
CA LYS A 448 -4.26 7.47 7.58
C LYS A 448 -5.76 7.20 7.73
N GLN A 449 -6.62 8.14 7.30
CA GLN A 449 -8.08 7.94 7.31
C GLN A 449 -8.56 6.99 6.20
N ALA A 450 -7.76 6.78 5.15
CA ALA A 450 -8.05 5.90 4.04
C ALA A 450 -7.64 4.43 4.27
N SER A 451 -7.16 4.08 5.47
CA SER A 451 -6.68 2.73 5.78
C SER A 451 -7.70 1.64 5.39
N GLY A 452 -7.22 0.61 4.70
CA GLY A 452 -8.05 -0.49 4.19
C GLY A 452 -8.71 -0.26 2.83
N ALA A 453 -8.57 0.92 2.21
CA ALA A 453 -9.16 1.19 0.89
C ALA A 453 -8.47 0.45 -0.28
N GLY A 454 -7.21 0.05 -0.10
CA GLY A 454 -6.41 -0.64 -1.10
C GLY A 454 -4.91 -0.56 -0.79
N PRO A 455 -4.07 -1.35 -1.47
CA PRO A 455 -2.61 -1.29 -1.32
C PRO A 455 -2.02 0.08 -1.69
N GLU A 456 -2.69 0.84 -2.57
CA GLU A 456 -2.28 2.18 -3.00
C GLU A 456 -2.09 3.15 -1.82
N VAL A 457 -2.90 3.01 -0.76
CA VAL A 457 -2.80 3.85 0.44
C VAL A 457 -1.44 3.68 1.12
N GLY A 458 -1.00 2.43 1.30
CA GLY A 458 0.30 2.12 1.89
C GLY A 458 1.45 2.64 1.03
N GLU A 459 1.35 2.47 -0.29
CA GLU A 459 2.37 2.97 -1.22
C GLU A 459 2.50 4.49 -1.20
N ASN A 460 1.36 5.21 -1.15
CA ASN A 460 1.34 6.65 -1.04
C ASN A 460 1.94 7.16 0.29
N MET A 461 1.65 6.46 1.39
CA MET A 461 2.31 6.72 2.68
C MET A 461 3.82 6.45 2.58
N GLY A 462 4.21 5.35 1.95
CA GLY A 462 5.60 4.97 1.74
C GLY A 462 6.40 6.04 1.01
N LEU A 463 5.81 6.65 -0.03
CA LEU A 463 6.40 7.78 -0.76
C LEU A 463 6.66 8.96 0.18
N VAL A 464 5.68 9.35 0.99
CA VAL A 464 5.84 10.47 1.95
C VAL A 464 6.89 10.15 3.01
N TYR A 465 6.97 8.91 3.48
CA TYR A 465 7.99 8.50 4.44
C TYR A 465 9.41 8.57 3.87
N ILE A 466 9.63 8.26 2.59
CA ILE A 466 10.92 8.53 1.93
C ILE A 466 11.27 10.01 2.01
N MET A 467 10.30 10.89 1.71
CA MET A 467 10.50 12.35 1.75
C MET A 467 10.81 12.87 3.16
N TRP A 468 10.35 12.19 4.20
CA TRP A 468 10.64 12.52 5.60
C TRP A 468 11.90 11.84 6.15
N GLY A 469 12.55 10.97 5.39
CA GLY A 469 13.71 10.21 5.85
C GLY A 469 13.36 9.04 6.79
N ASP A 470 12.09 8.66 6.90
CA ASP A 470 11.61 7.56 7.74
C ASP A 470 11.54 6.26 6.93
N TYR A 471 12.70 5.72 6.61
CA TYR A 471 12.80 4.56 5.71
C TYR A 471 12.18 3.26 6.25
N PRO A 472 12.22 2.95 7.57
CA PRO A 472 11.52 1.79 8.10
C PRO A 472 10.01 1.82 7.84
N ASN A 473 9.37 2.98 8.06
CA ASN A 473 7.95 3.13 7.74
C ASN A 473 7.71 3.21 6.23
N ALA A 474 8.65 3.74 5.44
CA ALA A 474 8.56 3.69 3.99
C ALA A 474 8.50 2.25 3.46
N VAL A 475 9.43 1.39 3.90
CA VAL A 475 9.45 -0.03 3.54
C VAL A 475 8.15 -0.72 3.97
N SER A 476 7.65 -0.44 5.17
CA SER A 476 6.39 -0.99 5.67
C SER A 476 5.19 -0.54 4.82
N GLY A 477 5.17 0.72 4.39
CA GLY A 477 4.12 1.26 3.53
C GLY A 477 4.05 0.60 2.16
N PHE A 478 5.20 0.38 1.51
CA PHE A 478 5.24 -0.32 0.22
C PHE A 478 4.94 -1.82 0.33
N GLY A 479 5.17 -2.45 1.49
CA GLY A 479 4.87 -3.86 1.69
C GLY A 479 5.53 -4.76 0.63
N SER A 480 4.71 -5.50 -0.12
CA SER A 480 5.17 -6.40 -1.19
C SER A 480 5.23 -5.76 -2.58
N SER A 481 4.95 -4.45 -2.72
CA SER A 481 4.93 -3.78 -4.02
C SER A 481 6.31 -3.75 -4.67
N GLN A 482 6.34 -4.01 -5.98
CA GLN A 482 7.56 -4.01 -6.79
C GLN A 482 7.59 -2.76 -7.68
N THR A 483 7.98 -1.64 -7.09
CA THR A 483 8.09 -0.33 -7.76
C THR A 483 9.49 0.26 -7.57
N PHE A 484 9.83 1.26 -8.38
CA PHE A 484 11.06 2.03 -8.17
C PHE A 484 11.17 2.57 -6.74
N ASN A 485 10.11 3.20 -6.22
CA ASN A 485 10.12 3.79 -4.88
C ASN A 485 10.22 2.74 -3.77
N ALA A 486 9.63 1.55 -3.94
CA ALA A 486 9.79 0.45 -2.99
C ALA A 486 11.26 -0.02 -2.91
N ALA A 487 11.92 -0.17 -4.07
CA ALA A 487 13.35 -0.51 -4.14
C ALA A 487 14.21 0.60 -3.52
N LEU A 488 13.90 1.86 -3.80
CA LEU A 488 14.58 3.02 -3.22
C LEU A 488 14.43 3.03 -1.68
N ALA A 489 13.23 2.81 -1.15
CA ALA A 489 13.00 2.74 0.30
C ALA A 489 13.86 1.65 0.96
N GLN A 490 13.93 0.46 0.35
CA GLN A 490 14.75 -0.64 0.85
C GLN A 490 16.24 -0.30 0.82
N LEU A 491 16.73 0.34 -0.26
CA LEU A 491 18.11 0.77 -0.37
C LEU A 491 18.48 1.80 0.70
N LEU A 492 17.61 2.79 0.91
CA LEU A 492 17.77 3.83 1.93
C LEU A 492 17.69 3.27 3.34
N ASN A 493 16.93 2.21 3.55
CA ASN A 493 16.87 1.45 4.80
C ASN A 493 18.03 0.45 4.97
N GLY A 494 19.08 0.52 4.14
CA GLY A 494 20.28 -0.30 4.28
C GLY A 494 20.15 -1.74 3.75
N ASN A 495 19.18 -2.02 2.88
CA ASN A 495 18.97 -3.35 2.28
C ASN A 495 19.17 -3.34 0.75
N PRO A 496 20.43 -3.31 0.26
CA PRO A 496 20.71 -3.26 -1.18
C PRO A 496 20.31 -4.54 -1.93
N ASP A 497 20.37 -5.72 -1.30
CA ASP A 497 19.96 -6.99 -1.93
C ASP A 497 18.45 -7.06 -2.14
N GLY A 498 17.67 -6.65 -1.14
CA GLY A 498 16.23 -6.51 -1.26
C GLY A 498 15.87 -5.49 -2.34
N ALA A 499 16.53 -4.33 -2.34
CA ALA A 499 16.31 -3.28 -3.33
C ALA A 499 16.52 -3.79 -4.75
N LEU A 500 17.60 -4.56 -5.00
CA LEU A 500 17.88 -5.15 -6.31
C LEU A 500 16.76 -6.10 -6.76
N LYS A 501 16.35 -7.02 -5.90
CA LYS A 501 15.24 -7.94 -6.19
C LYS A 501 13.95 -7.18 -6.50
N THR A 502 13.65 -6.13 -5.74
CA THR A 502 12.44 -5.32 -5.92
C THR A 502 12.46 -4.55 -7.24
N ILE A 503 13.58 -3.90 -7.60
CA ILE A 503 13.66 -3.17 -8.88
C ILE A 503 13.63 -4.14 -10.07
N ASP A 504 14.21 -5.34 -9.97
CA ASP A 504 14.18 -6.35 -11.03
C ASP A 504 12.79 -6.94 -11.29
N GLY A 505 11.94 -7.02 -10.24
CA GLY A 505 10.53 -7.38 -10.36
C GLY A 505 9.62 -6.26 -10.87
N SER A 506 10.09 -5.02 -10.86
CA SER A 506 9.27 -3.86 -11.22
C SER A 506 9.17 -3.63 -12.72
N ASN A 507 8.15 -2.84 -13.12
CA ASN A 507 8.05 -2.34 -14.49
C ASN A 507 9.17 -1.34 -14.85
N ASP A 508 9.87 -0.79 -13.85
CA ASP A 508 10.94 0.19 -14.02
C ASP A 508 12.30 -0.45 -14.33
N LYS A 509 12.41 -1.79 -14.26
CA LYS A 509 13.68 -2.55 -14.32
C LYS A 509 14.60 -2.25 -15.51
N SER A 510 14.03 -1.78 -16.62
CA SER A 510 14.72 -1.50 -17.90
C SER A 510 14.66 -0.01 -18.31
N THR A 511 14.11 0.84 -17.45
CA THR A 511 14.10 2.30 -17.66
C THR A 511 15.49 2.88 -17.39
N ALA A 512 15.76 4.09 -17.89
CA ALA A 512 17.03 4.78 -17.63
C ALA A 512 17.27 4.94 -16.11
N MET A 513 16.24 5.36 -15.37
CA MET A 513 16.31 5.51 -13.92
C MET A 513 16.40 4.17 -13.19
N GLY A 514 15.72 3.12 -13.65
CA GLY A 514 15.85 1.79 -13.05
C GLY A 514 17.27 1.25 -13.13
N HIS A 515 17.93 1.41 -14.28
CA HIS A 515 19.37 1.14 -14.39
C HIS A 515 20.21 2.06 -13.50
N TYR A 516 19.89 3.35 -13.44
CA TYR A 516 20.61 4.27 -12.56
C TYR A 516 20.53 3.84 -11.08
N LEU A 517 19.35 3.44 -10.59
CA LEU A 517 19.17 2.93 -9.24
C LEU A 517 19.97 1.63 -9.01
N LYS A 518 20.01 0.73 -10.00
CA LYS A 518 20.86 -0.47 -9.95
C LYS A 518 22.35 -0.12 -9.86
N ALA A 519 22.81 0.93 -10.54
CA ALA A 519 24.18 1.40 -10.39
C ALA A 519 24.44 1.91 -8.96
N VAL A 520 23.51 2.69 -8.39
CA VAL A 520 23.62 3.13 -6.98
C VAL A 520 23.63 1.92 -6.02
N ILE A 521 22.79 0.91 -6.26
CA ILE A 521 22.79 -0.35 -5.50
C ILE A 521 24.16 -1.04 -5.60
N GLY A 522 24.72 -1.14 -6.81
CA GLY A 522 26.05 -1.70 -7.05
C GLY A 522 27.14 -0.97 -6.26
N ALA A 523 27.09 0.37 -6.23
CA ALA A 523 28.03 1.18 -5.46
C ALA A 523 27.95 0.89 -3.95
N ARG A 524 26.74 0.78 -3.39
CA ARG A 524 26.54 0.42 -1.97
C ARG A 524 26.93 -1.02 -1.65
N LYS A 525 26.93 -1.91 -2.64
CA LYS A 525 27.43 -3.29 -2.53
C LYS A 525 28.95 -3.41 -2.75
N GLY A 526 29.62 -2.36 -3.23
CA GLY A 526 31.01 -2.44 -3.68
C GLY A 526 31.22 -3.22 -4.98
N ASP A 527 30.16 -3.41 -5.77
CA ASP A 527 30.19 -4.11 -7.04
C ASP A 527 30.39 -3.13 -8.20
N ASN A 528 31.67 -2.87 -8.52
CA ASN A 528 32.04 -1.90 -9.56
C ASN A 528 31.57 -2.30 -10.96
N ASN A 529 31.49 -3.61 -11.25
CA ASN A 529 31.02 -4.09 -12.55
C ASN A 529 29.54 -3.75 -12.72
N MET A 530 28.73 -4.02 -11.69
CA MET A 530 27.32 -3.66 -11.67
C MET A 530 27.11 -2.15 -11.83
N VAL A 531 27.96 -1.31 -11.21
CA VAL A 531 27.93 0.15 -11.42
C VAL A 531 28.12 0.49 -12.89
N VAL A 532 29.22 0.01 -13.50
CA VAL A 532 29.60 0.37 -14.87
C VAL A 532 28.57 -0.11 -15.90
N GLU A 533 28.15 -1.37 -15.82
CA GLU A 533 27.18 -1.95 -16.75
C GLU A 533 25.83 -1.22 -16.73
N ASN A 534 25.36 -0.91 -15.52
CA ASN A 534 24.09 -0.21 -15.37
C ASN A 534 24.20 1.28 -15.70
N LEU A 535 25.33 1.96 -15.43
CA LEU A 535 25.52 3.33 -15.90
C LEU A 535 25.60 3.43 -17.42
N LYS A 536 26.25 2.49 -18.11
CA LYS A 536 26.23 2.42 -19.59
C LYS A 536 24.80 2.27 -20.10
N SER A 537 24.02 1.38 -19.48
CA SER A 537 22.61 1.18 -19.86
C SER A 537 21.75 2.42 -19.58
N ALA A 538 21.91 3.05 -18.42
CA ALA A 538 21.20 4.26 -18.02
C ALA A 538 21.51 5.44 -18.95
N THR A 539 22.79 5.73 -19.20
CA THR A 539 23.24 6.86 -20.01
C THR A 539 22.97 6.69 -21.50
N SER A 540 22.89 5.44 -21.99
CA SER A 540 22.47 5.17 -23.37
C SER A 540 20.99 5.49 -23.60
N LYS A 541 20.15 5.34 -22.56
CA LYS A 541 18.71 5.64 -22.59
C LYS A 541 18.41 7.11 -22.26
N ASP A 542 19.22 7.73 -21.42
CA ASP A 542 19.11 9.15 -21.05
C ASP A 542 20.51 9.74 -20.82
N ALA A 543 20.99 10.52 -21.79
CA ALA A 543 22.32 11.12 -21.74
C ALA A 543 22.51 12.11 -20.59
N SER A 544 21.44 12.68 -20.02
CA SER A 544 21.53 13.61 -18.89
C SER A 544 22.07 12.93 -17.61
N LEU A 545 21.93 11.60 -17.52
CA LEU A 545 22.43 10.82 -16.39
C LEU A 545 23.96 10.75 -16.33
N LYS A 546 24.67 11.09 -17.41
CA LYS A 546 26.14 11.21 -17.43
C LYS A 546 26.63 12.26 -16.44
N GLU A 547 26.12 13.48 -16.57
CA GLU A 547 26.47 14.60 -15.70
C GLU A 547 25.97 14.37 -14.27
N LYS A 548 24.82 13.73 -14.11
CA LYS A 548 24.32 13.30 -12.80
C LYS A 548 25.31 12.34 -12.14
N ALA A 549 25.74 11.28 -12.82
CA ALA A 549 26.67 10.28 -12.28
C ALA A 549 28.05 10.87 -11.92
N LYS A 550 28.59 11.80 -12.71
CA LYS A 550 29.87 12.48 -12.39
C LYS A 550 29.82 13.23 -11.06
N LYS A 551 28.65 13.78 -10.72
CA LYS A 551 28.42 14.62 -9.54
C LYS A 551 27.87 13.84 -8.34
N ASP A 552 27.43 12.59 -8.53
CA ASP A 552 26.84 11.78 -7.48
C ASP A 552 27.91 11.23 -6.52
N MET A 553 27.73 11.45 -5.22
CA MET A 553 28.67 10.99 -4.19
C MET A 553 28.59 9.49 -3.96
N GLU A 554 27.54 8.80 -4.40
CA GLU A 554 27.49 7.34 -4.43
C GLU A 554 28.66 6.76 -5.24
N PHE A 555 29.14 7.49 -6.25
CA PHE A 555 30.24 7.06 -7.12
C PHE A 555 31.57 7.74 -6.83
N ALA A 556 31.72 8.45 -5.70
CA ALA A 556 32.91 9.24 -5.39
C ALA A 556 34.22 8.42 -5.47
N LYS A 557 34.18 7.16 -5.00
CA LYS A 557 35.32 6.23 -5.03
C LYS A 557 35.72 5.75 -6.43
N LEU A 558 34.84 5.92 -7.42
CA LEU A 558 35.02 5.44 -8.81
C LEU A 558 35.40 6.55 -9.79
N LYS A 559 35.50 7.81 -9.36
CA LYS A 559 35.80 8.95 -10.25
C LYS A 559 37.08 8.80 -11.09
N ASN A 560 38.06 8.07 -10.57
CA ASN A 560 39.34 7.81 -11.26
C ASN A 560 39.38 6.45 -11.96
N ASN A 561 38.32 5.65 -11.91
CA ASN A 561 38.23 4.37 -12.62
C ASN A 561 37.95 4.62 -14.11
N ALA A 562 38.77 4.04 -14.99
CA ALA A 562 38.69 4.26 -16.43
C ALA A 562 37.38 3.76 -17.05
N GLU A 563 36.84 2.63 -16.58
CA GLU A 563 35.58 2.07 -17.07
C GLU A 563 34.38 2.89 -16.63
N PHE A 564 34.41 3.42 -15.40
CA PHE A 564 33.43 4.40 -14.92
C PHE A 564 33.48 5.67 -15.77
N GLN A 565 34.67 6.23 -16.00
CA GLN A 565 34.85 7.40 -16.87
C GLN A 565 34.31 7.14 -18.27
N ALA A 566 34.57 5.97 -18.86
CA ALA A 566 34.02 5.59 -20.16
C ALA A 566 32.49 5.47 -20.16
N ALA A 567 31.87 5.09 -19.04
CA ALA A 567 30.41 4.99 -18.91
C ALA A 567 29.72 6.36 -18.77
N VAL A 568 30.43 7.38 -18.28
CA VAL A 568 29.83 8.70 -17.98
C VAL A 568 30.35 9.84 -18.85
N ASN A 569 31.40 9.65 -19.65
CA ASN A 569 31.95 10.67 -20.54
C ASN A 569 31.26 10.75 -21.90
#